data_AF-A0A9D9LEN0-F1
#
_entry.id   AF-A0A9D9LEN0-F1
#
_cell.length_a   1.000
_cell.length_b   1.000
_cell.length_c   1.000
_cell.angle_alpha   90.00
_cell.angle_beta   90.00
_cell.angle_gamma   90.00
#
_symmetry.space_group_name_H-M   'P 1'
#
loop_
_entity.id
_entity.type
_entity.pdbx_description
1 polymer ?
#
loop_
_entity_poly.entity_id
_entity_poly.type
_entity_poly.pdbx_seq_one_letter_code
_entity_poly.pdbx_strand_id
1 'polypeptide(L)'
;MDGVALPADDVLVQYWWDAIKAELLAAARAHLVAHLTDRFRLGQTARMSPGSGDVETWPIEQQRLLFTLLGGVTQYIGVVLTESCLMIPNKTVSGILFPTQEDFQTCQVCHRDPCPNRRAPFDAAVWQSLRET
;
A
#
# COMPACT_ATOMS: atom_id res chain seq x y z
N MET A 1 -4.89 14.89 -7.21
CA MET A 1 -3.69 15.04 -8.06
C MET A 1 -3.95 14.64 -9.51
N ASP A 2 -4.86 13.69 -9.77
CA ASP A 2 -5.17 13.26 -11.15
C ASP A 2 -6.01 14.25 -11.97
N GLY A 3 -6.58 15.29 -11.33
CA GLY A 3 -7.33 16.35 -12.00
C GLY A 3 -6.49 17.48 -12.58
N VAL A 4 -5.15 17.38 -12.58
CA VAL A 4 -4.28 18.41 -13.17
C VAL A 4 -4.26 18.26 -14.69
N ALA A 5 -4.63 19.33 -15.40
CA ALA A 5 -4.57 19.37 -16.86
C ALA A 5 -3.12 19.50 -17.32
N LEU A 6 -2.62 18.47 -17.99
CA LEU A 6 -1.28 18.40 -18.58
C LEU A 6 -1.39 18.20 -20.10
N PRO A 7 -0.40 18.65 -20.89
CA PRO A 7 -0.36 18.37 -22.33
C PRO A 7 -0.44 16.86 -22.60
N ALA A 8 -1.43 16.44 -23.39
CA ALA A 8 -1.72 15.02 -23.60
C ALA A 8 -0.74 14.35 -24.59
N ASP A 9 -0.10 15.15 -25.44
CA ASP A 9 0.88 14.75 -26.45
C ASP A 9 2.32 14.71 -25.90
N ASP A 10 2.57 15.31 -24.73
CA ASP A 10 3.88 15.29 -24.09
C ASP A 10 4.00 14.14 -23.08
N VAL A 11 4.46 12.99 -23.57
CA VAL A 11 4.68 11.78 -22.75
C VAL A 11 5.68 12.04 -21.62
N LEU A 12 6.64 12.94 -21.81
CA LEU A 12 7.68 13.22 -20.80
C LEU A 12 7.08 13.98 -19.62
N VAL A 13 6.22 14.96 -19.88
CA VAL A 13 5.48 15.69 -18.84
C VAL A 13 4.55 14.75 -18.06
N GLN A 14 3.84 13.85 -18.75
CA GLN A 14 2.98 12.85 -18.08
C GLN A 14 3.80 11.93 -17.17
N TYR A 15 4.95 11.46 -17.65
CA TYR A 15 5.86 10.61 -16.88
C TYR A 15 6.40 11.32 -15.64
N TRP A 16 6.90 12.56 -15.79
CA TRP A 16 7.39 13.35 -14.66
C TRP A 16 6.29 13.62 -13.63
N TRP A 17 5.07 13.91 -14.08
CA TRP A 17 3.96 14.10 -13.16
C TRP A 17 3.66 12.83 -12.37
N ASP A 18 3.65 11.66 -13.01
CA ASP A 18 3.43 10.39 -12.32
C ASP A 18 4.52 10.11 -11.27
N ALA A 19 5.79 10.40 -11.60
CA ALA A 19 6.91 10.30 -10.68
C ALA A 19 6.77 11.25 -9.48
N ILE A 20 6.40 12.51 -9.71
CA ILE A 20 6.16 13.49 -8.64
C ILE A 20 5.02 13.03 -7.72
N LYS A 21 3.92 12.51 -8.28
CA LYS A 21 2.83 11.97 -7.47
C LYS A 21 3.28 10.78 -6.62
N ALA A 22 4.15 9.91 -7.15
CA ALA A 22 4.70 8.77 -6.42
C ALA A 22 5.61 9.21 -5.26
N GLU A 23 6.47 10.21 -5.48
CA GLU A 23 7.34 10.78 -4.44
C GLU A 23 6.52 11.48 -3.35
N LEU A 24 5.48 12.23 -3.71
CA LEU A 24 4.60 12.83 -2.70
C LEU A 24 3.92 11.77 -1.82
N LEU A 25 3.44 10.69 -2.44
CA LEU A 25 2.84 9.57 -1.69
C LEU A 25 3.86 8.89 -0.78
N ALA A 26 5.11 8.74 -1.23
CA ALA A 26 6.20 8.20 -0.41
C ALA A 26 6.48 9.08 0.81
N ALA A 27 6.60 10.40 0.61
CA ALA A 27 6.81 11.37 1.68
C ALA A 27 5.64 11.39 2.69
N ALA A 28 4.39 11.44 2.19
CA ALA A 28 3.20 11.42 3.04
C ALA A 28 3.11 10.14 3.88
N ARG A 29 3.39 8.98 3.27
CA ARG A 29 3.43 7.69 3.98
C ARG A 29 4.52 7.66 5.04
N ALA A 30 5.72 8.13 4.72
CA ALA A 30 6.83 8.17 5.66
C ALA A 30 6.50 9.06 6.87
N HIS A 31 5.93 10.24 6.62
CA HIS A 31 5.47 11.15 7.66
C HIS A 31 4.39 10.51 8.54
N LEU A 32 3.38 9.89 7.95
CA LEU A 32 2.32 9.21 8.69
C LEU A 32 2.87 8.09 9.58
N VAL A 33 3.74 7.23 9.06
CA VAL A 33 4.34 6.15 9.85
C VAL A 33 5.16 6.73 11.01
N ALA A 34 5.99 7.73 10.77
CA ALA A 34 6.75 8.38 11.83
C ALA A 34 5.85 9.00 12.91
N HIS A 35 4.76 9.66 12.50
CA HIS A 35 3.77 10.22 13.42
C HIS A 35 3.10 9.15 14.28
N LEU A 36 2.66 8.03 13.68
CA LEU A 36 2.05 6.93 14.40
C LEU A 36 3.03 6.27 15.38
N THR A 37 4.27 6.04 14.95
CA THR A 37 5.33 5.48 15.79
C THR A 37 5.60 6.37 17.00
N ASP A 38 5.74 7.69 16.80
CA ASP A 38 5.94 8.63 17.90
C ASP A 38 4.71 8.70 18.81
N ARG A 39 3.53 8.98 18.25
CA ARG A 39 2.27 9.23 18.99
C ARG A 39 1.82 8.04 19.84
N PHE A 40 2.04 6.83 19.36
CA PHE A 40 1.61 5.59 20.02
C PHE A 40 2.78 4.81 20.63
N ARG A 41 4.01 5.35 20.59
CA ARG A 41 5.23 4.72 21.12
C ARG A 41 5.40 3.29 20.60
N LEU A 42 5.16 3.11 19.30
CA LEU A 42 5.28 1.79 18.67
C LEU A 42 6.75 1.38 18.64
N GLY A 43 7.02 0.14 19.02
CA GLY A 43 8.33 -0.49 18.83
C GLY A 43 8.49 -0.95 17.39
N GLN A 44 8.89 -2.21 17.22
CA GLN A 44 8.93 -2.84 15.91
C GLN A 44 7.50 -3.00 15.34
N THR A 45 7.33 -2.64 14.07
CA THR A 45 6.03 -2.68 13.38
C THR A 45 6.15 -3.35 12.02
N ALA A 46 5.09 -4.05 11.62
CA ALA A 46 4.90 -4.53 10.26
C ALA A 46 3.71 -3.81 9.60
N ARG A 47 3.70 -3.82 8.25
CA ARG A 47 2.63 -3.23 7.44
C ARG A 47 2.13 -4.19 6.39
N MET A 48 0.82 -4.21 6.20
CA MET A 48 0.16 -5.02 5.19
C MET A 48 -0.93 -4.22 4.49
N SER A 49 -1.18 -4.54 3.23
CA SER A 49 -2.16 -3.87 2.37
C SER A 49 -2.90 -4.90 1.53
N PRO A 50 -4.24 -4.80 1.37
CA PRO A 50 -4.98 -5.61 0.42
C PRO A 50 -4.39 -5.53 -0.99
N GLY A 51 -4.35 -6.65 -1.72
CA GLY A 51 -3.76 -6.77 -3.06
C GLY A 51 -2.23 -6.75 -3.09
N SER A 52 -1.55 -6.70 -1.94
CA SER A 52 -0.10 -6.90 -1.85
C SER A 52 0.22 -8.35 -1.51
N GLY A 53 1.26 -8.90 -2.13
CA GLY A 53 1.63 -10.30 -1.95
C GLY A 53 1.05 -11.19 -3.05
N ASP A 54 0.96 -12.49 -2.76
CA ASP A 54 0.17 -13.40 -3.58
C ASP A 54 -1.32 -13.10 -3.39
N VAL A 55 -2.14 -13.48 -4.37
CA VAL A 55 -3.59 -13.21 -4.35
C VAL A 55 -4.27 -13.77 -3.09
N GLU A 56 -3.78 -14.91 -2.58
CA GLU A 56 -4.30 -15.57 -1.38
C GLU A 56 -3.81 -14.94 -0.06
N THR A 57 -2.79 -14.07 -0.08
CA THR A 57 -2.24 -13.48 1.15
C THR A 57 -3.21 -12.48 1.78
N TRP A 58 -3.70 -11.53 0.97
CA TRP A 58 -4.75 -10.61 1.36
C TRP A 58 -5.41 -10.04 0.09
N PRO A 59 -6.56 -10.60 -0.35
CA PRO A 59 -7.19 -10.23 -1.62
C PRO A 59 -7.54 -8.73 -1.71
N ILE A 60 -7.48 -8.15 -2.91
CA ILE A 60 -7.76 -6.72 -3.11
C ILE A 60 -9.22 -6.36 -2.80
N GLU A 61 -10.16 -7.29 -2.89
CA GLU A 61 -11.57 -7.10 -2.57
C GLU A 61 -11.78 -6.74 -1.09
N GLN A 62 -10.87 -7.16 -0.21
CA GLN A 62 -10.86 -6.81 1.21
C GLN A 62 -10.60 -5.31 1.44
N GLN A 63 -10.19 -4.58 0.42
CA GLN A 63 -10.12 -3.12 0.41
C GLN A 63 -11.46 -2.48 0.79
N ARG A 64 -12.59 -3.10 0.41
CA ARG A 64 -13.95 -2.64 0.77
C ARG A 64 -14.16 -2.69 2.27
N LEU A 65 -13.80 -3.80 2.91
CA LEU A 65 -13.93 -3.97 4.35
C LEU A 65 -12.98 -3.03 5.10
N LEU A 66 -11.75 -2.84 4.61
CA LEU A 66 -10.81 -1.87 5.16
C LEU A 66 -11.35 -0.42 5.06
N PHE A 67 -11.95 -0.03 3.94
CA PHE A 67 -12.56 1.30 3.79
C PHE A 67 -13.73 1.51 4.75
N THR A 68 -14.58 0.48 4.94
CA THR A 68 -15.66 0.51 5.93
C THR A 68 -15.12 0.65 7.34
N LEU A 69 -14.07 -0.09 7.70
CA LEU A 69 -13.43 -0.04 9.01
C LEU A 69 -12.82 1.33 9.31
N LEU A 70 -12.10 1.91 8.35
CA LEU A 70 -11.48 3.22 8.51
C LEU A 70 -12.54 4.32 8.66
N GLY A 71 -13.66 4.20 7.93
CA GLY A 71 -14.77 5.14 7.98
C GLY A 71 -14.42 6.51 7.38
N GLY A 72 -15.40 7.13 6.70
CA GLY A 72 -15.27 8.50 6.21
C GLY A 72 -14.13 8.76 5.20
N VAL A 73 -13.52 7.73 4.60
CA VAL A 73 -12.39 7.87 3.67
C VAL A 73 -12.71 8.85 2.53
N THR A 74 -13.83 8.66 1.83
CA THR A 74 -14.28 9.57 0.78
C THR A 74 -14.55 10.99 1.30
N GLN A 75 -15.20 11.10 2.46
CA GLN A 75 -15.61 12.38 3.02
C GLN A 75 -14.41 13.22 3.50
N TYR A 76 -13.42 12.59 4.13
CA TYR A 76 -12.31 13.30 4.77
C TYR A 76 -11.13 13.54 3.82
N ILE A 77 -10.85 12.60 2.92
CA ILE A 77 -9.65 12.68 2.06
C ILE A 77 -9.96 12.52 0.56
N GLY A 78 -11.23 12.35 0.18
CA GLY A 78 -11.64 12.31 -1.23
C GLY A 78 -11.24 11.05 -1.99
N VAL A 79 -10.68 10.04 -1.32
CA VAL A 79 -10.30 8.78 -1.97
C VAL A 79 -11.51 7.87 -2.12
N VAL A 80 -11.71 7.33 -3.32
CA VAL A 80 -12.83 6.42 -3.64
C VAL A 80 -12.32 5.08 -4.19
N LEU A 81 -13.15 4.03 -4.08
CA LEU A 81 -12.91 2.73 -4.69
C LEU A 81 -13.70 2.57 -5.98
N THR A 82 -13.06 2.01 -7.00
CA THR A 82 -13.73 1.51 -8.21
C THR A 82 -14.47 0.20 -7.92
N GLU A 83 -15.26 -0.28 -8.89
CA GLU A 83 -15.86 -1.62 -8.85
C GLU A 83 -14.81 -2.74 -8.72
N SER A 84 -13.65 -2.56 -9.36
CA SER A 84 -12.48 -3.45 -9.26
C SER A 84 -11.60 -3.24 -8.02
N CYS A 85 -12.07 -2.45 -7.03
CA CYS A 85 -11.36 -2.16 -5.78
C CYS A 85 -10.01 -1.41 -5.96
N LEU A 86 -9.79 -0.79 -7.11
CA LEU A 86 -8.70 0.18 -7.28
C LEU A 86 -9.09 1.50 -6.62
N MET A 87 -8.09 2.26 -6.17
CA MET A 87 -8.31 3.56 -5.55
C MET A 87 -8.12 4.70 -6.54
N ILE A 88 -8.94 5.74 -6.39
CA ILE A 88 -8.81 7.01 -7.10
C ILE A 88 -8.69 8.11 -6.04
N PRO A 89 -7.66 8.99 -6.12
CA PRO A 89 -6.58 9.05 -7.11
C PRO A 89 -5.66 7.81 -7.17
N ASN A 90 -4.95 7.58 -8.27
CA ASN A 90 -4.17 6.34 -8.47
C ASN A 90 -2.92 6.24 -7.57
N LYS A 91 -2.36 7.36 -7.15
CA LYS A 91 -1.27 7.42 -6.17
C LYS A 91 -1.82 7.53 -4.76
N THR A 92 -2.45 6.46 -4.32
CA THR A 92 -2.96 6.28 -2.96
C THR A 92 -2.53 4.93 -2.42
N VAL A 93 -2.36 4.83 -1.11
CA VAL A 93 -2.15 3.55 -0.43
C VAL A 93 -3.09 3.43 0.76
N SER A 94 -3.42 2.20 1.09
CA SER A 94 -4.22 1.82 2.25
C SER A 94 -3.66 0.54 2.84
N GLY A 95 -3.83 0.35 4.14
CA GLY A 95 -3.38 -0.86 4.81
C GLY A 95 -3.44 -0.70 6.30
N ILE A 96 -2.93 -1.71 6.99
CA ILE A 96 -2.77 -1.73 8.44
C ILE A 96 -1.29 -1.65 8.79
N LEU A 97 -1.01 -0.96 9.89
CA LEU A 97 0.28 -0.91 10.57
C LEU A 97 0.06 -1.49 11.96
N PHE A 98 0.84 -2.48 12.35
CA PHE A 98 0.67 -3.17 13.63
C PHE A 98 2.01 -3.47 14.30
N PRO A 99 2.07 -3.46 15.64
CA PRO A 99 3.26 -3.88 16.36
C PRO A 99 3.49 -5.39 16.19
N THR A 100 4.75 -5.79 16.12
CA THR A 100 5.16 -7.19 15.97
C THR A 100 6.49 -7.45 16.69
N GLN A 101 6.71 -8.69 17.14
CA GLN A 101 7.99 -9.15 17.67
C GLN A 101 8.88 -9.75 16.58
N GLU A 102 8.29 -10.20 15.48
CA GLU A 102 8.97 -10.80 14.34
C GLU A 102 8.94 -9.84 13.15
N ASP A 103 10.04 -9.72 12.41
CA ASP A 103 10.03 -8.91 11.20
C ASP A 103 9.23 -9.63 10.11
N PHE A 104 8.29 -8.90 9.52
CA PHE A 104 7.44 -9.42 8.47
C PHE A 104 7.24 -8.36 7.39
N GLN A 105 7.57 -8.75 6.16
CA GLN A 105 7.19 -8.04 4.95
C GLN A 105 6.42 -9.00 4.06
N THR A 106 5.27 -8.56 3.54
CA THR A 106 4.46 -9.37 2.60
C THR A 106 5.26 -9.87 1.38
N CYS A 107 6.38 -9.23 1.03
CA CYS A 107 7.29 -9.69 -0.02
C CYS A 107 7.93 -11.06 0.27
N GLN A 108 8.09 -11.43 1.55
CA GLN A 108 8.61 -12.75 1.96
C GLN A 108 7.71 -13.89 1.52
N VAL A 109 6.42 -13.63 1.33
CA VAL A 109 5.43 -14.65 0.95
C VAL A 109 4.86 -14.41 -0.44
N CYS A 110 5.53 -13.58 -1.24
CA CYS A 110 5.10 -13.23 -2.59
C CYS A 110 6.01 -13.86 -3.66
N HIS A 111 5.42 -14.62 -4.57
CA HIS A 111 6.12 -15.30 -5.67
C HIS A 111 6.41 -14.38 -6.87
N ARG A 112 5.88 -13.17 -6.90
CA ARG A 112 6.05 -12.25 -8.05
C ARG A 112 7.52 -11.86 -8.22
N ASP A 113 8.12 -12.27 -9.33
CA ASP A 113 9.47 -11.88 -9.73
C ASP A 113 9.53 -11.73 -11.27
N PRO A 114 10.01 -10.59 -11.82
CA PRO A 114 10.51 -9.40 -11.13
C PRO A 114 9.39 -8.53 -10.52
N CYS A 115 9.67 -7.92 -9.36
CA CYS A 115 8.81 -6.91 -8.75
C CYS A 115 9.62 -5.65 -8.39
N PRO A 116 9.37 -4.49 -9.04
CA PRO A 116 10.15 -3.27 -8.81
C PRO A 116 9.99 -2.69 -7.41
N ASN A 117 8.92 -3.05 -6.71
CA ASN A 117 8.61 -2.60 -5.35
C ASN A 117 8.98 -3.64 -4.28
N ARG A 118 9.78 -4.67 -4.63
CA ARG A 118 10.17 -5.72 -3.68
C ARG A 118 11.04 -5.14 -2.56
N ARG A 119 10.65 -5.39 -1.32
CA ARG A 119 11.35 -4.91 -0.10
C ARG A 119 12.05 -6.01 0.69
N ALA A 120 11.74 -7.27 0.40
CA ALA A 120 12.39 -8.44 0.98
C ALA A 120 12.39 -9.61 -0.03
N PRO A 121 13.40 -10.50 0.01
CA PRO A 121 13.40 -11.72 -0.79
C PRO A 121 12.24 -12.64 -0.39
N PHE A 122 11.83 -13.53 -1.29
CA PHE A 122 10.88 -14.60 -0.96
C PHE A 122 11.52 -15.57 0.05
N ASP A 123 10.73 -16.02 1.01
CA ASP A 123 11.12 -16.92 2.09
C ASP A 123 10.13 -18.10 2.13
N ALA A 124 10.61 -19.26 1.65
CA ALA A 124 9.81 -20.47 1.58
C ALA A 124 9.38 -20.98 2.96
N ALA A 125 10.19 -20.79 4.01
CA ALA A 125 9.86 -21.26 5.35
C ALA A 125 8.73 -20.42 5.95
N VAL A 126 8.78 -19.09 5.79
CA VAL A 126 7.70 -18.18 6.22
C VAL A 126 6.42 -18.44 5.41
N TRP A 127 6.53 -18.70 4.11
CA TRP A 127 5.35 -19.00 3.29
C TRP A 127 4.68 -20.33 3.66
N GLN A 128 5.47 -21.37 3.98
CA GLN A 128 4.96 -22.67 4.41
C GLN A 128 4.26 -22.59 5.77
N SER A 129 4.85 -21.92 6.76
CA SER A 129 4.29 -21.84 8.11
C SER A 129 2.90 -21.17 8.16
N LEU A 130 2.65 -20.19 7.29
CA LEU A 130 1.34 -19.51 7.19
C LEU A 130 0.23 -20.40 6.61
N ARG A 131 0.55 -21.56 6.03
CA ARG A 131 -0.41 -22.50 5.41
C ARG A 131 -0.68 -23.76 6.23
N GLU A 132 0.08 -23.96 7.30
CA GLU A 132 -0.06 -25.11 8.21
C GLU A 132 -1.02 -24.84 9.38
N THR A 133 -1.65 -23.66 9.40
CA THR A 133 -2.67 -23.26 10.37
C THR A 133 -4.07 -23.34 9.75
#